data_AF-A0A932VA63-F1
#
_entry.id   AF-A0A932VA63-F1
#
_cell.length_a   1.000
_cell.length_b   1.000
_cell.length_c   1.000
_cell.angle_alpha   90.00
_cell.angle_beta   90.00
_cell.angle_gamma   90.00
#
_symmetry.space_group_name_H-M   'P 1'
#
loop_
_entity.id
_entity.type
_entity.pdbx_description
1 polymer ?
#
loop_
_entity_poly.entity_id
_entity_poly.type
_entity_poly.pdbx_seq_one_letter_code
_entity_poly.pdbx_strand_id
1 'polypeptide(L)'
;MFSQMAYSFKDYLGEEIFLTAQVYQVILVKHLEVSRFFDRVGDTLMNPDEVRKSVTDSRVRLYYRYYPDVLDGKFVVVVVKRAEGIFISTIYATDRIKEGEILWKK
;
A
#
# COMPACT_ATOMS: atom_id res chain seq x y z
N MET A 1 -18.94 15.15 6.11
CA MET A 1 -19.38 14.12 5.14
C MET A 1 -18.55 12.88 5.39
N PHE A 2 -19.13 11.87 6.04
CA PHE A 2 -18.43 10.64 6.39
C PHE A 2 -18.07 9.89 5.11
N SER A 3 -16.78 9.78 4.81
CA SER A 3 -16.31 8.94 3.71
C SER A 3 -16.63 7.50 4.08
N GLN A 4 -17.45 6.81 3.28
CA GLN A 4 -17.80 5.41 3.53
C GLN A 4 -16.54 4.55 3.34
N MET A 5 -16.19 3.78 4.37
CA MET A 5 -15.08 2.84 4.30
C MET A 5 -15.42 1.75 3.28
N ALA A 6 -14.49 1.47 2.36
CA ALA A 6 -14.67 0.44 1.34
C ALA A 6 -13.99 -0.87 1.75
N TYR A 7 -12.79 -0.78 2.32
CA TYR A 7 -12.00 -1.93 2.73
C TYR A 7 -11.27 -1.67 4.05
N SER A 8 -11.06 -2.75 4.79
CA SER A 8 -10.20 -2.80 5.98
C SER A 8 -9.18 -3.92 5.80
N PHE A 9 -7.94 -3.64 6.17
CA PHE A 9 -6.82 -4.56 6.11
C PHE A 9 -6.09 -4.57 7.45
N LYS A 10 -5.18 -5.53 7.64
CA LYS A 10 -4.20 -5.51 8.72
C LYS A 10 -2.80 -5.57 8.14
N ASP A 11 -1.85 -4.92 8.79
CA ASP A 11 -0.43 -5.09 8.45
C ASP A 11 0.27 -6.18 9.26
N TYR A 12 1.56 -6.38 9.01
CA TYR A 12 2.41 -7.35 9.70
C TYR A 12 2.53 -7.11 11.22
N LEU A 13 2.14 -5.93 11.72
CA LEU A 13 2.07 -5.62 13.15
C LEU A 13 0.66 -5.80 13.72
N GLY A 14 -0.31 -6.19 12.89
CA GLY A 14 -1.71 -6.36 13.26
C GLY A 14 -2.50 -5.05 13.33
N GLU A 15 -1.94 -3.92 12.86
CA GLU A 15 -2.61 -2.63 12.89
C GLU A 15 -3.67 -2.55 11.80
N GLU A 16 -4.86 -2.03 12.13
CA GLU A 16 -5.93 -1.86 11.14
C GLU A 16 -5.63 -0.69 10.20
N ILE A 17 -5.79 -0.95 8.91
CA ILE A 17 -5.53 0.00 7.82
C ILE A 17 -6.76 0.12 6.94
N PHE A 18 -7.21 1.35 6.74
CA PHE A 18 -8.45 1.61 6.04
C PHE A 18 -8.24 2.16 4.64
N LEU A 19 -9.14 1.78 3.73
CA LEU A 19 -9.25 2.35 2.40
C LEU A 19 -10.68 2.81 2.17
N THR A 20 -10.86 4.11 1.92
CA THR A 20 -12.18 4.67 1.64
C THR A 20 -12.56 4.48 0.18
N ALA A 21 -13.86 4.46 -0.10
CA ALA A 21 -14.36 4.33 -1.48
C ALA A 21 -13.82 5.46 -2.38
N GLN A 22 -13.76 6.70 -1.85
CA GLN A 22 -13.26 7.86 -2.59
C GLN A 22 -11.79 7.69 -3.00
N VAL A 23 -10.94 7.26 -2.06
CA VAL A 23 -9.52 7.05 -2.36
C VAL A 23 -9.34 5.90 -3.34
N TYR A 24 -10.11 4.82 -3.20
CA TYR A 24 -10.05 3.69 -4.14
C TYR A 24 -10.38 4.11 -5.58
N GLN A 25 -11.41 4.93 -5.78
CA GLN A 25 -11.75 5.46 -7.11
C GLN A 25 -10.61 6.32 -7.69
N VAL A 26 -10.01 7.19 -6.88
CA VAL A 26 -8.86 8.01 -7.31
C VAL A 26 -7.65 7.13 -7.67
N ILE A 27 -7.42 6.05 -6.93
CA ILE A 27 -6.36 5.08 -7.26
C ILE A 27 -6.63 4.46 -8.62
N LEU A 28 -7.84 3.97 -8.91
CA LEU A 28 -8.17 3.34 -10.19
C LEU A 28 -8.09 4.29 -11.39
N VAL A 29 -8.31 5.60 -11.19
CA VAL A 29 -8.13 6.60 -12.24
C VAL A 29 -6.65 6.85 -12.54
N LYS A 30 -5.79 6.84 -11.52
CA LYS A 30 -4.34 7.13 -11.67
C LYS A 30 -3.50 5.90 -12.00
N HIS A 31 -3.91 4.75 -11.48
CA HIS A 31 -3.23 3.47 -11.51
C HIS A 31 -4.26 2.39 -11.87
N LEU A 32 -4.78 2.45 -13.09
CA LEU A 32 -5.82 1.53 -13.57
C LEU A 32 -5.37 0.06 -13.45
N GLU A 33 -4.07 -0.19 -13.54
CA GLU A 33 -3.45 -1.50 -13.36
C GLU A 33 -3.75 -2.14 -12.00
N VAL A 34 -4.04 -1.34 -10.95
CA VAL A 34 -4.38 -1.84 -9.61
C VAL A 34 -5.60 -2.75 -9.62
N SER A 35 -6.55 -2.52 -10.53
CA SER A 35 -7.72 -3.41 -10.70
C SER A 35 -7.33 -4.87 -10.98
N ARG A 36 -6.13 -5.12 -11.52
CA ARG A 36 -5.64 -6.46 -11.88
C ARG A 36 -5.00 -7.22 -10.72
N PHE A 37 -4.64 -6.53 -9.63
CA PHE A 37 -3.91 -7.13 -8.50
C PHE A 37 -4.38 -6.61 -7.14
N PHE A 38 -5.57 -6.02 -7.06
CA PHE A 38 -6.09 -5.44 -5.82
C PHE A 38 -6.23 -6.48 -4.69
N ASP A 39 -6.46 -7.74 -5.04
CA ASP A 39 -6.47 -8.88 -4.13
C ASP A 39 -5.13 -9.10 -3.42
N ARG A 40 -4.02 -8.60 -3.97
CA ARG A 40 -2.67 -8.65 -3.35
C ARG A 40 -2.44 -7.59 -2.27
N VAL A 41 -3.33 -6.62 -2.10
CA VAL A 41 -3.15 -5.52 -1.12
C VAL A 41 -3.04 -6.05 0.30
N GLY A 42 -3.94 -6.95 0.70
CA GLY A 42 -3.94 -7.54 2.04
C GLY A 42 -2.67 -8.33 2.33
N ASP A 43 -2.24 -9.18 1.39
CA ASP A 43 -1.02 -9.97 1.54
C ASP A 43 0.24 -9.09 1.54
N THR A 44 0.27 -8.01 0.75
CA THR A 44 1.37 -7.03 0.76
C THR A 44 1.51 -6.31 2.10
N LEU A 45 0.38 -6.04 2.78
CA LEU A 45 0.39 -5.41 4.10
C LEU A 45 0.76 -6.40 5.21
N MET A 46 0.20 -7.61 5.20
CA MET A 46 0.40 -8.63 6.23
C MET A 46 1.78 -9.29 6.16
N ASN A 47 2.30 -9.48 4.95
CA ASN A 47 3.51 -10.23 4.69
C ASN A 47 4.40 -9.46 3.68
N PRO A 48 4.84 -8.23 3.98
CA PRO A 48 5.71 -7.49 3.09
C PRO A 48 7.06 -8.21 2.91
N ASP A 49 7.79 -7.88 1.85
CA ASP A 49 9.22 -8.18 1.74
C ASP A 49 10.06 -7.06 2.36
N GLU A 50 9.59 -5.81 2.24
CA GLU A 50 10.26 -4.64 2.79
C GLU A 50 9.25 -3.54 3.14
N VAL A 51 9.49 -2.84 4.26
CA VAL A 51 8.73 -1.66 4.66
C VAL A 51 9.68 -0.49 4.81
N ARG A 52 9.39 0.62 4.11
CA ARG A 52 10.19 1.85 4.19
C ARG A 52 9.38 3.01 4.74
N LYS A 53 10.04 3.90 5.48
CA LYS A 53 9.54 5.23 5.81
C LYS A 53 9.83 6.18 4.64
N SER A 54 8.85 6.98 4.24
CA SER A 54 9.05 8.00 3.20
C SER A 54 10.09 9.03 3.63
N VAL A 55 10.92 9.46 2.69
CA VAL A 55 11.91 10.54 2.89
C VAL A 55 11.21 11.89 3.12
N THR A 56 10.05 12.11 2.51
CA THR A 56 9.39 13.43 2.47
C THR A 56 8.25 13.59 3.49
N ASP A 57 7.69 12.50 4.02
CA ASP A 57 6.63 12.55 5.04
C ASP A 57 6.85 11.39 6.03
N SER A 58 7.31 11.70 7.24
CA SER A 58 7.64 10.71 8.28
C SER A 58 6.44 9.85 8.72
N ARG A 59 5.22 10.29 8.38
CA ARG A 59 3.96 9.57 8.63
C ARG A 59 3.63 8.55 7.56
N VAL A 60 4.37 8.53 6.46
CA VAL A 60 4.12 7.65 5.32
C VAL A 60 5.03 6.45 5.38
N ARG A 61 4.43 5.26 5.25
CA ARG A 61 5.10 3.96 5.15
C ARG A 61 4.75 3.33 3.82
N LEU A 62 5.74 2.74 3.17
CA LEU A 62 5.61 2.07 1.89
C LEU A 62 5.88 0.59 2.12
N TYR A 63 4.87 -0.23 1.89
CA TYR A 63 4.93 -1.68 2.00
C TYR A 63 5.18 -2.24 0.61
N TYR A 64 6.26 -2.99 0.45
CA TYR A 64 6.65 -3.61 -0.82
C TYR A 64 6.53 -5.11 -0.72
N ARG A 65 5.96 -5.73 -1.74
CA ARG A 65 6.08 -7.17 -1.96
C ARG A 65 6.18 -7.50 -3.44
N TYR A 66 7.13 -8.36 -3.77
CA TYR A 66 7.33 -8.85 -5.13
C TYR A 66 6.33 -9.94 -5.48
N TYR A 67 5.74 -9.84 -6.66
CA TYR A 67 4.84 -10.86 -7.21
C TYR A 67 5.26 -11.19 -8.64
N PRO A 68 5.72 -12.43 -8.91
CA PRO A 68 6.09 -12.87 -10.26
C PRO A 68 4.94 -12.78 -11.26
N ASP A 69 3.70 -12.90 -10.80
CA ASP A 69 2.48 -12.90 -11.60
C ASP A 69 1.86 -11.50 -11.80
N VAL A 70 2.35 -10.48 -11.08
CA VAL A 70 1.85 -9.10 -11.24
C VAL A 70 2.67 -8.38 -12.30
N LEU A 71 2.03 -8.10 -13.45
CA LEU A 71 2.57 -7.27 -14.53
C LEU A 71 4.00 -7.66 -14.97
N ASP A 72 4.20 -8.96 -15.22
CA ASP A 72 5.48 -9.56 -15.63
C ASP A 72 6.58 -9.44 -14.56
N GLY A 73 6.19 -9.51 -13.28
CA GLY A 73 7.11 -9.56 -12.16
C GLY A 73 7.42 -8.19 -11.57
N LYS A 74 6.46 -7.62 -10.83
CA LYS A 74 6.60 -6.31 -10.17
C LYS A 74 6.43 -6.38 -8.66
N PHE A 75 6.93 -5.36 -7.99
CA PHE A 75 6.50 -5.06 -6.63
C PHE A 75 5.11 -4.44 -6.66
N VAL A 76 4.20 -4.98 -5.86
CA VAL A 76 3.02 -4.25 -5.42
C VAL A 76 3.44 -3.37 -4.25
N VAL A 77 3.03 -2.10 -4.31
CA VAL A 77 3.34 -1.11 -3.28
C VAL A 77 2.06 -0.58 -2.68
N VAL A 78 1.90 -0.72 -1.37
CA VAL A 78 0.80 -0.11 -0.62
C VAL A 78 1.36 1.05 0.20
N VAL A 79 0.90 2.27 -0.09
CA VAL A 79 1.35 3.48 0.59
C VAL A 79 0.37 3.87 1.68
N VAL A 80 0.81 3.73 2.92
CA VAL A 80 0.00 3.93 4.12
C VAL A 80 0.42 5.24 4.79
N LYS A 81 -0.55 6.09 5.12
CA LYS A 81 -0.35 7.32 5.88
C LYS A 81 -0.94 7.17 7.28
N ARG A 82 -0.18 7.64 8.28
CA ARG A 82 -0.49 7.56 9.71
C ARG A 82 -0.66 8.95 10.29
N ALA A 83 -1.91 9.38 10.46
CA ALA A 83 -2.27 10.66 11.06
C ALA A 83 -3.23 10.41 12.23
N GLU A 84 -4.42 11.03 12.23
CA GLU A 84 -5.50 10.72 13.19
C GLU A 84 -6.02 9.27 13.05
N GLY A 85 -5.70 8.60 11.94
CA GLY A 85 -5.89 7.17 11.72
C GLY A 85 -4.87 6.62 10.73
N ILE A 86 -4.98 5.32 10.42
CA ILE A 86 -4.08 4.62 9.49
C ILE A 86 -4.85 4.29 8.22
N PHE A 87 -4.43 4.84 7.09
CA PHE A 87 -5.16 4.70 5.83
C PHE A 87 -4.24 4.56 4.63
N ILE A 88 -4.73 3.86 3.60
CA ILE A 88 -4.07 3.78 2.30
C ILE A 88 -4.28 5.10 1.57
N SER A 89 -3.20 5.68 1.06
CA SER A 89 -3.21 6.91 0.26
C SER A 89 -3.04 6.64 -1.24
N THR A 90 -2.31 5.59 -1.61
CA THR A 90 -2.21 5.09 -2.98
C THR A 90 -1.73 3.64 -3.02
N ILE A 91 -2.00 2.96 -4.13
CA ILE A 91 -1.49 1.63 -4.47
C ILE A 91 -0.97 1.70 -5.90
N TYR A 92 0.16 1.05 -6.19
CA TYR A 92 0.71 0.97 -7.55
C TYR A 92 1.67 -0.22 -7.65
N ALA A 93 2.05 -0.56 -8.88
CA ALA A 93 3.10 -1.53 -9.14
C ALA A 93 4.39 -0.85 -9.63
N THR A 94 5.55 -1.40 -9.31
CA THR A 94 6.85 -0.83 -9.72
C THR A 94 7.94 -1.89 -9.83
N ASP A 95 8.98 -1.60 -10.58
CA ASP A 95 10.17 -2.44 -10.71
C ASP A 95 11.25 -2.10 -9.68
N ARG A 96 11.05 -1.04 -8.87
CA ARG A 96 12.08 -0.48 -7.98
C ARG A 96 11.53 -0.13 -6.61
N ILE A 97 12.29 -0.46 -5.57
CA ILE A 97 12.02 0.01 -4.21
C ILE A 97 12.57 1.43 -4.05
N LYS A 98 11.70 2.40 -3.68
CA LYS A 98 12.11 3.81 -3.50
C LYS A 98 13.05 3.98 -2.32
N GLU A 99 14.00 4.91 -2.41
CA GLU A 99 14.86 5.32 -1.29
C GLU A 99 14.06 5.76 -0.05
N GLY A 100 14.65 5.58 1.13
CA GLY A 100 14.03 5.85 2.42
C GLY A 100 14.63 4.99 3.53
N GLU A 101 14.27 5.29 4.77
CA GLU A 101 14.67 4.49 5.92
C GLU A 101 13.96 3.14 5.89
N ILE A 102 14.73 2.06 5.98
CA ILE A 102 14.20 0.70 6.09
C ILE A 102 13.69 0.52 7.51
N LEU A 103 12.36 0.36 7.65
CA LEU A 103 11.72 0.07 8.94
C LEU A 103 11.72 -1.43 9.22
N TRP A 104 11.61 -2.25 8.17
CA TRP A 104 11.58 -3.70 8.27
C TRP A 104 11.97 -4.34 6.93
N LYS A 105 12.64 -5.49 6.98
CA LYS A 105 13.01 -6.30 5.81
C LYS A 105 13.07 -7.77 6.20
N LYS A 106 12.55 -8.65 5.33
CA LYS A 106 12.59 -10.10 5.51
C LYS A 106 13.99 -10.68 5.32
#